data_AF-A6BEK9-F1
#
_entry.id   AF-A6BEK9-F1
#
_cell.length_a   1.000
_cell.length_b   1.000
_cell.length_c   1.000
_cell.angle_alpha   90.00
_cell.angle_beta   90.00
_cell.angle_gamma   90.00
#
_symmetry.space_group_name_H-M   'P 1'
#
loop_
_entity.id
_entity.type
_entity.pdbx_description
1 polymer ?
#
loop_
_entity_poly.entity_id
_entity_poly.type
_entity_poly.pdbx_seq_one_letter_code
_entity_poly.pdbx_strand_id
1 'polypeptide(L)'
;MNEVFYTVQVGDCDRKFREGTTYLDIAKEYQHEYEHDIVLVFVDGRLQELFKTLKKDCKLEFVTTADSLGYKAYRRSMSLMLVKAVYDVAEHKNIDKVRIHYSVSKGYYCTIEGNIELTQEFLDKVERRMRTMVEKNLPIQKKSVHTDDAIAMFGEHGMHDKERLFHYRRVSRVNIYSMNEFEDYYYGYMVPSAGYLKYSNYICMMKGL
;
A
#
# COMPACT_ATOMS: atom_id res chain seq x y z
N MET A 1 8.89 -22.38 -27.16
CA MET A 1 8.97 -20.92 -27.00
C MET A 1 10.38 -20.60 -26.54
N ASN A 2 11.08 -19.69 -27.21
CA ASN A 2 12.41 -19.25 -26.76
C ASN A 2 12.23 -18.34 -25.53
N GLU A 3 13.04 -18.56 -24.50
CA GLU A 3 13.08 -17.65 -23.35
C GLU A 3 13.76 -16.34 -23.75
N VAL A 4 13.06 -15.23 -23.54
CA VAL A 4 13.58 -13.88 -23.79
C VAL A 4 14.22 -13.36 -22.51
N PHE A 5 15.41 -12.77 -22.63
CA PHE A 5 16.14 -12.15 -21.53
C PHE A 5 16.41 -10.68 -21.85
N TYR A 6 16.33 -9.84 -20.82
CA TYR A 6 16.65 -8.42 -20.90
C TYR A 6 17.80 -8.08 -19.95
N THR A 7 18.62 -7.12 -20.37
CA THR A 7 19.73 -6.58 -19.60
C THR A 7 19.22 -5.48 -18.67
N VAL A 8 19.51 -5.63 -17.39
CA VAL A 8 19.15 -4.69 -16.33
C VAL A 8 20.43 -4.13 -15.72
N GLN A 9 20.58 -2.81 -15.81
CA GLN A 9 21.67 -2.08 -15.20
C GLN A 9 21.26 -1.59 -13.80
N VAL A 10 22.05 -1.91 -12.77
CA VAL A 10 21.92 -1.37 -11.41
C VAL A 10 23.28 -0.80 -11.01
N GLY A 11 23.38 0.53 -10.89
CA GLY A 11 24.67 1.19 -10.72
C GLY A 11 25.61 0.87 -11.90
N ASP A 12 26.76 0.26 -11.59
CA ASP A 12 27.78 -0.16 -12.56
C ASP A 12 27.67 -1.65 -12.94
N CYS A 13 26.64 -2.35 -12.46
CA CYS A 13 26.44 -3.78 -12.67
C CYS A 13 25.35 -4.05 -13.71
N ASP A 14 25.69 -4.82 -14.75
CA ASP A 14 24.73 -5.34 -15.73
C ASP A 14 24.41 -6.81 -15.45
N ARG A 15 23.13 -7.14 -15.34
CA ARG A 15 22.66 -8.52 -15.14
C ARG A 15 21.49 -8.84 -16.07
N LYS A 16 21.38 -10.11 -16.47
CA LYS A 16 20.29 -10.57 -17.35
C LYS A 16 19.20 -11.25 -16.54
N PHE A 17 17.96 -10.86 -16.80
CA PHE A 17 16.77 -11.45 -16.20
C PHE A 17 15.79 -11.86 -17.29
N ARG A 18 14.99 -12.90 -17.02
CA ARG A 18 13.97 -13.35 -17.96
C ARG A 18 12.89 -12.29 -18.11
N GLU A 19 12.32 -12.15 -19.30
CA GLU A 19 11.12 -11.36 -19.53
C GLU A 19 10.02 -11.75 -18.53
N GLY A 20 9.31 -10.76 -18.00
CA GLY A 20 8.26 -10.98 -17.01
C GLY A 20 8.75 -11.10 -15.57
N THR A 21 10.06 -11.13 -15.31
CA THR A 21 10.59 -11.07 -13.92
C THR A 21 10.09 -9.79 -13.25
N THR A 22 9.59 -9.89 -12.02
CA THR A 22 9.12 -8.72 -11.27
C THR A 22 10.31 -7.89 -10.77
N TYR A 23 10.16 -6.57 -10.67
CA TYR A 23 11.19 -5.75 -10.04
C TYR A 23 11.36 -6.09 -8.56
N LEU A 24 10.36 -6.69 -7.92
CA LEU A 24 10.45 -7.24 -6.57
C LEU A 24 11.45 -8.38 -6.50
N ASP A 25 11.40 -9.32 -7.45
CA ASP A 25 12.33 -10.45 -7.48
C ASP A 25 13.76 -9.98 -7.77
N ILE A 26 13.91 -9.00 -8.68
CA ILE A 26 15.21 -8.36 -8.91
C ILE A 26 15.68 -7.65 -7.63
N ALA A 27 14.84 -6.83 -6.99
CA ALA A 27 15.18 -6.10 -5.76
C ALA A 27 15.62 -7.02 -4.62
N LYS A 28 15.02 -8.21 -4.46
CA LYS A 28 15.45 -9.19 -3.45
C LYS A 28 16.91 -9.61 -3.62
N GLU A 29 17.40 -9.70 -4.85
CA GLU A 29 18.79 -10.04 -5.11
C GLU A 29 19.76 -8.92 -4.69
N TYR A 30 19.31 -7.67 -4.69
CA TYR A 30 20.11 -6.50 -4.29
C TYR A 30 19.87 -6.05 -2.85
N GLN A 31 18.82 -6.53 -2.16
CA GLN A 31 18.44 -6.04 -0.83
C GLN A 31 19.58 -6.08 0.19
N HIS A 32 20.51 -7.03 0.06
CA HIS A 32 21.68 -7.16 0.94
C HIS A 32 22.68 -5.98 0.81
N GLU A 33 22.61 -5.20 -0.26
CA GLU A 33 23.42 -4.01 -0.50
C GLU A 33 22.80 -2.73 0.12
N TYR A 34 21.56 -2.82 0.65
CA TYR A 34 20.82 -1.70 1.19
C TYR A 34 20.49 -1.95 2.67
N GLU A 35 20.79 -0.96 3.53
CA GLU A 35 20.44 -1.01 4.97
C GLU A 35 18.92 -1.01 5.21
N HIS A 36 18.19 -0.34 4.32
CA HIS A 36 16.75 -0.13 4.44
C HIS A 36 15.98 -0.93 3.37
N ASP A 37 14.76 -1.34 3.70
CA ASP A 37 13.92 -2.13 2.79
C ASP A 37 13.69 -1.39 1.47
N ILE A 38 13.98 -2.06 0.34
CA ILE A 38 13.68 -1.58 -1.00
C ILE A 38 12.17 -1.70 -1.23
N VAL A 39 11.51 -0.59 -1.49
CA VAL A 39 10.04 -0.53 -1.57
C VAL A 39 9.51 -0.08 -2.92
N LEU A 40 10.32 0.67 -3.69
CA LEU A 40 9.99 1.15 -5.03
C LEU A 40 11.25 1.11 -5.91
N VAL A 41 11.06 1.36 -7.21
CA VAL A 41 12.17 1.40 -8.17
C VAL A 41 11.93 2.47 -9.22
N PHE A 42 12.95 3.19 -9.64
CA PHE A 42 12.94 3.94 -10.89
C PHE A 42 13.37 3.01 -12.02
N VAL A 43 12.58 2.94 -13.08
CA VAL A 43 12.89 2.23 -14.32
C VAL A 43 13.05 3.27 -15.41
N ASP A 44 14.26 3.42 -15.96
CA ASP A 44 14.60 4.47 -16.94
C ASP A 44 14.12 5.86 -16.46
N GLY A 45 14.39 6.19 -15.18
CA GLY A 45 13.98 7.47 -14.56
C GLY A 45 12.49 7.59 -14.20
N ARG A 46 11.68 6.54 -14.39
CA ARG A 46 10.25 6.55 -14.02
C ARG A 46 10.00 5.70 -12.78
N LEU A 47 9.46 6.31 -11.73
CA LEU A 47 9.13 5.62 -10.47
C LEU A 47 8.00 4.60 -10.69
N GLN A 48 8.20 3.39 -10.19
CA GLN A 48 7.28 2.26 -10.32
C GLN A 48 7.25 1.42 -9.05
N GLU A 49 6.19 0.63 -8.92
CA GLU A 49 6.02 -0.35 -7.86
C GLU A 49 6.71 -1.66 -8.21
N LEU A 50 7.21 -2.37 -7.20
CA LEU A 50 8.04 -3.56 -7.40
C LEU A 50 7.28 -4.75 -8.00
N PHE A 51 5.94 -4.80 -7.93
CA PHE A 51 5.16 -5.86 -8.58
C PHE A 51 5.10 -5.74 -10.11
N LYS A 52 5.56 -4.62 -10.69
CA LYS A 52 5.67 -4.48 -12.14
C LYS A 52 6.77 -5.40 -12.69
N THR A 53 6.65 -5.77 -13.95
CA THR A 53 7.52 -6.74 -14.60
C THR A 53 8.41 -6.11 -15.66
N LEU A 54 9.58 -6.73 -15.83
CA LEU A 54 10.57 -6.40 -16.84
C LEU A 54 10.04 -6.75 -18.25
N LYS A 55 10.16 -5.81 -19.19
CA LYS A 55 9.65 -5.93 -20.57
C LYS A 55 10.64 -5.54 -21.67
N LYS A 56 11.79 -4.99 -21.28
CA LYS A 56 12.86 -4.53 -22.16
C LYS A 56 14.09 -4.25 -21.30
N ASP A 57 15.24 -4.06 -21.95
CA ASP A 57 16.44 -3.56 -21.30
C ASP A 57 16.14 -2.22 -20.62
N CYS A 58 16.66 -2.05 -19.40
CA CYS A 58 16.42 -0.85 -18.61
C CYS A 58 17.49 -0.62 -17.56
N LYS A 59 17.54 0.61 -17.06
CA LYS A 59 18.27 0.98 -15.86
C LYS A 59 17.33 1.01 -14.66
N LEU A 60 17.73 0.37 -13.56
CA LEU A 60 17.02 0.42 -12.29
C LEU A 60 17.78 1.24 -11.24
N GLU A 61 17.03 2.04 -10.49
CA GLU A 61 17.52 2.71 -9.28
C GLU A 61 16.52 2.42 -8.15
N PHE A 62 16.97 1.71 -7.12
CA PHE A 62 16.10 1.30 -6.02
C PHE A 62 15.81 2.46 -5.07
N VAL A 63 14.60 2.46 -4.52
CA VAL A 63 14.13 3.44 -3.54
C VAL A 63 13.75 2.69 -2.28
N THR A 64 14.34 3.11 -1.17
CA THR A 64 14.21 2.47 0.14
C THR A 64 13.27 3.22 1.07
N THR A 65 12.96 2.63 2.23
CA THR A 65 12.17 3.29 3.27
C THR A 65 12.82 4.52 3.90
N ALA A 66 14.13 4.73 3.73
CA ALA A 66 14.81 5.96 4.16
C ALA A 66 14.62 7.13 3.18
N ASP A 67 14.31 6.84 1.92
CA ASP A 67 14.06 7.86 0.91
C ASP A 67 12.68 8.52 1.12
N SER A 68 12.56 9.81 0.82
CA SER A 68 11.28 10.53 0.97
C SER A 68 10.12 9.84 0.22
N LEU A 69 10.38 9.33 -0.99
CA LEU A 69 9.38 8.63 -1.80
C LEU A 69 9.00 7.27 -1.21
N GLY A 70 9.99 6.49 -0.77
CA GLY A 70 9.75 5.18 -0.15
C GLY A 70 9.08 5.31 1.21
N TYR A 71 9.47 6.29 2.03
CA TYR A 71 8.79 6.60 3.30
C TYR A 71 7.33 7.02 3.08
N LYS A 72 7.03 7.79 2.03
CA LYS A 72 5.65 8.11 1.64
C LYS A 72 4.87 6.84 1.24
N ALA A 73 5.50 5.90 0.54
CA ALA A 73 4.91 4.60 0.21
C ALA A 73 4.59 3.78 1.44
N TYR A 74 5.58 3.62 2.31
CA TYR A 74 5.45 2.99 3.62
C TYR A 74 4.26 3.56 4.40
N ARG A 75 4.19 4.90 4.51
CA ARG A 75 3.14 5.56 5.28
C ARG A 75 1.73 5.33 4.74
N ARG A 76 1.56 5.35 3.41
CA ARG A 76 0.26 5.10 2.78
C ARG A 76 -0.15 3.64 2.92
N SER A 77 0.80 2.71 2.84
CA SER A 77 0.55 1.29 3.06
C SER A 77 0.18 0.98 4.51
N MET A 78 0.82 1.65 5.48
CA MET A 78 0.43 1.58 6.89
C MET A 78 -1.00 2.08 7.12
N SER A 79 -1.40 3.18 6.46
CA SER A 79 -2.77 3.68 6.49
C SER A 79 -3.78 2.64 5.99
N LEU A 80 -3.52 2.01 4.85
CA LEU A 80 -4.38 0.95 4.31
C LEU A 80 -4.52 -0.21 5.31
N MET A 81 -3.40 -0.66 5.89
CA MET A 81 -3.38 -1.76 6.86
C MET A 81 -4.13 -1.41 8.15
N LEU A 82 -4.00 -0.18 8.66
CA LEU A 82 -4.72 0.27 9.85
C LEU A 82 -6.23 0.29 9.62
N VAL A 83 -6.69 0.89 8.52
CA VAL A 83 -8.12 0.95 8.21
C VAL A 83 -8.67 -0.46 8.05
N LYS A 84 -7.99 -1.33 7.30
CA LYS A 84 -8.37 -2.74 7.20
C LYS A 84 -8.50 -3.40 8.58
N ALA A 85 -7.52 -3.22 9.46
CA ALA A 85 -7.55 -3.82 10.79
C ALA A 85 -8.74 -3.34 11.63
N VAL A 86 -9.10 -2.06 11.53
CA VAL A 86 -10.29 -1.51 12.17
C VAL A 86 -11.57 -2.16 11.63
N TYR A 87 -11.73 -2.28 10.31
CA TYR A 87 -12.89 -2.94 9.70
C TYR A 87 -12.98 -4.43 10.05
N ASP A 88 -11.84 -5.12 10.11
CA ASP A 88 -11.78 -6.54 10.48
C ASP A 88 -12.20 -6.77 11.95
N VAL A 89 -11.88 -5.83 12.86
CA VAL A 89 -12.16 -5.96 14.30
C VAL A 89 -13.55 -5.45 14.66
N ALA A 90 -13.98 -4.32 14.10
CA ALA A 90 -15.23 -3.70 14.48
C ALA A 90 -16.46 -4.27 13.75
N GLU A 91 -16.24 -5.12 12.73
CA GLU A 91 -17.22 -5.56 11.75
C GLU A 91 -17.77 -4.39 10.91
N HIS A 92 -17.74 -4.53 9.58
CA HIS A 92 -18.08 -3.43 8.65
C HIS A 92 -19.45 -2.79 8.90
N LYS A 93 -20.42 -3.54 9.43
CA LYS A 93 -21.77 -3.06 9.73
C LYS A 93 -21.84 -2.04 10.88
N ASN A 94 -20.81 -1.97 11.73
CA ASN A 94 -20.80 -1.08 12.89
C ASN A 94 -19.99 0.20 12.64
N ILE A 95 -19.40 0.35 11.45
CA ILE A 95 -18.59 1.52 11.07
C ILE A 95 -19.34 2.32 10.02
N ASP A 96 -19.64 3.58 10.33
CA ASP A 96 -20.13 4.54 9.35
C ASP A 96 -18.97 5.13 8.56
N LYS A 97 -17.86 5.49 9.26
CA LYS A 97 -16.71 6.13 8.62
C LYS A 97 -15.42 5.97 9.41
N VAL A 98 -14.32 5.68 8.73
CA VAL A 98 -12.96 5.79 9.29
C VAL A 98 -12.23 6.95 8.61
N ARG A 99 -11.70 7.89 9.39
CA ARG A 99 -10.81 8.95 8.88
C ARG A 99 -9.46 8.84 9.56
N ILE A 100 -8.41 8.76 8.76
CA ILE A 100 -7.03 8.85 9.26
C ILE A 100 -6.60 10.31 9.26
N HIS A 101 -6.12 10.78 10.39
CA HIS A 101 -5.41 12.04 10.53
C HIS A 101 -3.94 11.76 10.79
N TYR A 102 -3.08 12.58 10.19
CA TYR A 102 -1.65 12.49 10.40
C TYR A 102 -1.28 13.34 11.61
N SER A 103 -0.77 12.72 12.67
CA SER A 103 -0.29 13.49 13.82
C SER A 103 1.03 14.19 13.48
N VAL A 104 1.29 15.31 14.16
CA VAL A 104 2.57 16.03 14.09
C VAL A 104 3.71 15.18 14.70
N SER A 105 3.38 14.29 15.64
CA SER A 105 4.32 13.44 16.37
C SER A 105 4.35 12.01 15.83
N LYS A 106 4.96 11.78 14.65
CA LYS A 106 5.31 10.46 14.08
C LYS A 106 4.27 9.33 14.31
N GLY A 107 2.98 9.64 14.34
CA GLY A 107 1.90 8.75 14.80
C GLY A 107 0.72 8.77 13.84
N TYR A 108 -0.04 7.68 13.79
CA TYR A 108 -1.35 7.67 13.13
C TYR A 108 -2.42 7.95 14.18
N TYR A 109 -3.23 8.97 13.93
CA TYR A 109 -4.45 9.22 14.66
C TYR A 109 -5.61 8.86 13.74
N CYS A 110 -6.63 8.16 14.21
CA CYS A 110 -7.85 7.95 13.43
C CYS A 110 -9.08 8.29 14.25
N THR A 111 -10.11 8.76 13.55
CA THR A 111 -11.47 8.91 14.07
C THR A 111 -12.33 7.85 13.41
N ILE A 112 -13.06 7.10 14.22
CA ILE A 112 -14.00 6.08 13.79
C ILE A 112 -15.39 6.57 14.21
N GLU A 113 -16.24 6.80 13.22
CA GLU A 113 -17.66 7.12 13.39
C GLU A 113 -18.44 5.80 13.21
N GLY A 114 -19.31 5.47 14.17
CA GLY A 114 -20.11 4.24 14.13
C GLY A 114 -20.57 3.79 15.52
N ASN A 115 -21.25 2.64 15.57
CA ASN A 115 -21.75 2.03 16.80
C ASN A 115 -20.67 1.15 17.47
N ILE A 116 -19.55 1.76 17.84
CA ILE A 116 -18.37 1.07 18.40
C ILE A 116 -17.83 1.86 19.59
N GLU A 117 -17.62 1.17 20.71
CA GLU A 117 -16.87 1.73 21.82
C GLU A 117 -15.36 1.58 21.59
N LEU A 118 -14.65 2.70 21.55
CA LEU A 118 -13.19 2.73 21.40
C LEU A 118 -12.51 2.52 22.75
N THR A 119 -12.60 1.29 23.27
CA THR A 119 -11.93 0.85 24.50
C THR A 119 -10.47 0.44 24.24
N GLN A 120 -9.64 0.39 25.28
CA GLN A 120 -8.26 -0.13 25.15
C GLN A 120 -8.25 -1.56 24.58
N GLU A 121 -9.21 -2.41 24.96
CA GLU A 121 -9.34 -3.76 24.42
C GLU A 121 -9.57 -3.76 22.90
N PHE A 122 -10.36 -2.81 22.39
CA PHE A 122 -10.55 -2.63 20.96
C PHE A 122 -9.22 -2.24 20.27
N LEU A 123 -8.47 -1.31 20.84
CA LEU A 123 -7.16 -0.90 20.31
C LEU A 123 -6.18 -2.09 20.24
N ASP A 124 -6.15 -2.90 21.31
CA ASP A 124 -5.28 -4.07 21.40
C ASP A 124 -5.65 -5.15 20.35
N LYS A 125 -6.95 -5.32 20.07
CA LYS A 125 -7.43 -6.20 18.99
C LYS A 125 -7.00 -5.70 17.62
N VAL A 126 -7.10 -4.39 17.35
CA VAL A 126 -6.66 -3.77 16.09
C VAL A 126 -5.15 -3.94 15.91
N GLU A 127 -4.36 -3.66 16.94
CA GLU A 127 -2.90 -3.84 16.88
C GLU A 127 -2.53 -5.30 16.61
N ARG A 128 -3.15 -6.25 17.33
CA ARG A 128 -2.94 -7.68 17.12
C ARG A 128 -3.28 -8.08 15.69
N ARG A 129 -4.38 -7.55 15.14
CA ARG A 129 -4.77 -7.81 13.76
C ARG A 129 -3.74 -7.28 12.77
N MET A 130 -3.21 -6.07 12.98
CA MET A 130 -2.11 -5.52 12.16
C MET A 130 -0.87 -6.41 12.21
N ARG A 131 -0.45 -6.86 13.40
CA ARG A 131 0.69 -7.78 13.57
C ARG A 131 0.49 -9.08 12.80
N THR A 132 -0.70 -9.70 12.89
CA THR A 132 -1.03 -10.89 12.12
C THR A 132 -0.94 -10.66 10.59
N MET A 133 -1.32 -9.49 10.09
CA MET A 133 -1.19 -9.19 8.65
C MET A 133 0.27 -9.05 8.21
N VAL A 134 1.11 -8.44 9.05
CA VAL A 134 2.57 -8.36 8.83
C VAL A 134 3.20 -9.75 8.83
N GLU A 135 2.88 -10.59 9.82
CA GLU A 135 3.37 -11.97 9.93
C GLU A 135 2.96 -12.82 8.73
N LYS A 136 1.71 -12.70 8.27
CA LYS A 136 1.22 -13.37 7.06
C LYS A 136 1.72 -12.76 5.76
N ASN A 137 2.46 -11.65 5.83
CA ASN A 137 3.00 -10.91 4.70
C ASN A 137 1.93 -10.64 3.61
N LEU A 138 0.74 -10.17 4.01
CA LEU A 138 -0.38 -10.02 3.09
C LEU A 138 -0.01 -9.09 1.92
N PRO A 139 -0.25 -9.51 0.66
CA PRO A 139 0.11 -8.69 -0.50
C PRO A 139 -0.77 -7.45 -0.58
N ILE A 140 -0.19 -6.33 -1.01
CA ILE A 140 -0.92 -5.13 -1.38
C ILE A 140 -1.03 -5.13 -2.91
N GLN A 141 -2.24 -5.30 -3.41
CA GLN A 141 -2.51 -5.36 -4.84
C GLN A 141 -3.02 -4.02 -5.34
N LYS A 142 -2.84 -3.77 -6.64
CA LYS A 142 -3.32 -2.57 -7.32
C LYS A 142 -4.10 -2.95 -8.56
N LYS A 143 -5.32 -2.46 -8.66
CA LYS A 143 -6.10 -2.46 -9.89
C LYS A 143 -6.33 -1.04 -10.38
N SER A 144 -6.23 -0.85 -11.68
CA SER A 144 -6.65 0.39 -12.33
C SER A 144 -8.02 0.15 -12.94
N VAL A 145 -9.04 0.86 -12.49
CA VAL A 145 -10.43 0.71 -12.95
C VAL A 145 -10.90 2.01 -13.59
N HIS A 146 -11.96 1.96 -14.40
CA HIS A 146 -12.58 3.18 -14.89
C HIS A 146 -13.23 3.94 -13.73
N THR A 147 -13.30 5.26 -13.87
CA THR A 147 -13.89 6.11 -12.82
C THR A 147 -15.35 5.73 -12.55
N ASP A 148 -16.11 5.36 -13.58
CA ASP A 148 -17.50 4.92 -13.45
C ASP A 148 -17.61 3.58 -12.69
N ASP A 149 -16.73 2.62 -12.99
CA ASP A 149 -16.65 1.35 -12.25
C ASP A 149 -16.33 1.58 -10.77
N ALA A 150 -15.44 2.55 -10.48
CA ALA A 150 -15.10 2.91 -9.11
C ALA A 150 -16.29 3.55 -8.38
N ILE A 151 -17.07 4.41 -9.06
CA ILE A 151 -18.30 5.00 -8.51
C ILE A 151 -19.28 3.90 -8.11
N ALA A 152 -19.55 2.95 -9.01
CA ALA A 152 -20.44 1.82 -8.71
C ALA A 152 -19.93 0.97 -7.55
N MET A 153 -18.65 0.58 -7.58
CA MET A 153 -18.00 -0.20 -6.53
C MET A 153 -18.10 0.49 -5.16
N PHE A 154 -17.81 1.79 -5.06
CA PHE A 154 -17.90 2.50 -3.79
C PHE A 154 -19.35 2.70 -3.31
N GLY A 155 -20.30 2.85 -4.24
CA GLY A 155 -21.73 2.87 -3.92
C GLY A 155 -22.20 1.55 -3.28
N GLU A 156 -21.80 0.41 -3.84
CA GLU A 156 -22.12 -0.93 -3.29
C GLU A 156 -21.54 -1.16 -1.89
N HIS A 157 -20.39 -0.55 -1.59
CA HIS A 157 -19.73 -0.65 -0.27
C HIS A 157 -20.21 0.42 0.73
N GLY A 158 -21.24 1.22 0.40
CA GLY A 158 -21.77 2.28 1.26
C GLY A 158 -20.81 3.47 1.45
N MET A 159 -19.77 3.59 0.63
CA MET A 159 -18.72 4.61 0.75
C MET A 159 -19.06 5.89 -0.05
N HIS A 160 -20.22 6.49 0.22
CA HIS A 160 -20.79 7.60 -0.58
C HIS A 160 -19.92 8.87 -0.66
N ASP A 161 -19.04 9.10 0.33
CA ASP A 161 -18.10 10.22 0.26
C ASP A 161 -17.09 10.06 -0.89
N LYS A 162 -16.64 8.83 -1.15
CA LYS A 162 -15.72 8.52 -2.24
C LYS A 162 -16.43 8.59 -3.58
N GLU A 163 -17.66 8.12 -3.66
CA GLU A 163 -18.53 8.25 -4.84
C GLU A 163 -18.64 9.71 -5.31
N ARG A 164 -18.89 10.64 -4.37
CA ARG A 164 -18.94 12.08 -4.65
C ARG A 164 -17.60 12.64 -5.12
N LEU A 165 -16.48 12.16 -4.56
CA LEU A 165 -15.14 12.61 -4.97
C LEU A 165 -14.86 12.30 -6.45
N PHE A 166 -15.34 11.16 -6.95
CA PHE A 166 -15.10 10.74 -8.34
C PHE A 166 -15.94 11.49 -9.37
N HIS A 167 -17.13 11.97 -9.00
CA HIS A 167 -17.97 12.78 -9.90
C HIS A 167 -17.28 14.06 -10.40
N TYR A 168 -16.36 14.64 -9.62
CA TYR A 168 -15.63 15.85 -10.00
C TYR A 168 -14.31 15.58 -10.74
N ARG A 169 -13.96 14.31 -10.95
CA ARG A 169 -12.66 13.91 -11.51
C ARG A 169 -12.73 13.77 -13.03
N ARG A 170 -11.84 14.50 -13.73
CA ARG A 170 -11.73 14.45 -15.20
C ARG A 170 -10.87 13.31 -15.75
N VAL A 171 -10.30 12.48 -14.87
CA VAL A 171 -9.40 11.38 -15.25
C VAL A 171 -10.24 10.13 -15.46
N SER A 172 -9.98 9.38 -16.54
CA SER A 172 -10.77 8.20 -16.92
C SER A 172 -10.51 6.96 -16.08
N ARG A 173 -9.41 6.94 -15.31
CA ARG A 173 -8.99 5.79 -14.50
C ARG A 173 -8.52 6.19 -13.11
N VAL A 174 -8.78 5.31 -12.16
CA VAL A 174 -8.37 5.46 -10.76
C VAL A 174 -7.65 4.21 -10.30
N ASN A 175 -6.72 4.36 -9.35
CA ASN A 175 -6.00 3.25 -8.76
C ASN A 175 -6.67 2.86 -7.46
N ILE A 176 -7.15 1.62 -7.39
CA ILE A 176 -7.66 0.99 -6.18
C ILE A 176 -6.59 0.05 -5.67
N TYR A 177 -6.32 0.14 -4.37
CA TYR A 177 -5.46 -0.80 -3.69
C TYR A 177 -6.28 -1.74 -2.83
N SER A 178 -5.84 -2.98 -2.75
CA SER A 178 -6.51 -3.98 -1.93
C SER A 178 -5.53 -4.76 -1.07
N MET A 179 -6.02 -5.19 0.09
CA MET A 179 -5.36 -6.15 0.97
C MET A 179 -6.40 -7.20 1.35
N ASN A 180 -6.30 -8.36 0.70
CA ASN A 180 -7.38 -9.36 0.61
C ASN A 180 -8.68 -8.74 0.07
N GLU A 181 -9.80 -8.93 0.78
CA GLU A 181 -11.14 -8.42 0.45
C GLU A 181 -11.32 -6.92 0.70
N PHE A 182 -10.41 -6.28 1.44
CA PHE A 182 -10.52 -4.85 1.73
C PHE A 182 -9.96 -4.03 0.57
N GLU A 183 -10.77 -3.13 0.01
CA GLU A 183 -10.39 -2.26 -1.10
C GLU A 183 -10.56 -0.78 -0.75
N ASP A 184 -9.58 0.02 -1.16
CA ASP A 184 -9.61 1.46 -0.90
C ASP A 184 -8.85 2.24 -1.98
N TYR A 185 -9.24 3.50 -2.15
CA TYR A 185 -8.62 4.43 -3.08
C TYR A 185 -7.49 5.20 -2.43
N TYR A 186 -6.31 5.15 -3.03
CA TYR A 186 -5.15 5.93 -2.61
C TYR A 186 -4.45 6.57 -3.80
N TYR A 187 -3.88 7.75 -3.56
CA TYR A 187 -2.97 8.40 -4.48
C TYR A 187 -1.51 8.06 -4.11
N GLY A 188 -0.71 7.65 -5.10
CA GLY A 188 0.70 7.25 -4.92
C GLY A 188 0.91 5.74 -4.87
N TYR A 189 2.18 5.32 -4.78
CA TYR A 189 2.63 3.92 -4.87
C TYR A 189 2.78 3.23 -3.52
N MET A 190 2.29 2.02 -3.37
CA MET A 190 2.37 1.27 -2.10
C MET A 190 3.63 0.41 -2.03
N VAL A 191 3.99 -0.02 -0.82
CA VAL A 191 4.96 -1.12 -0.63
C VAL A 191 4.33 -2.45 -1.13
N PRO A 192 5.14 -3.48 -1.41
CA PRO A 192 4.62 -4.73 -2.00
C PRO A 192 3.64 -5.51 -1.10
N SER A 193 3.84 -5.48 0.21
CA SER A 193 3.08 -6.30 1.16
C SER A 193 3.17 -5.77 2.59
N ALA A 194 2.27 -6.25 3.46
CA ALA A 194 2.26 -5.93 4.88
C ALA A 194 3.56 -6.31 5.59
N GLY A 195 4.33 -7.28 5.08
CA GLY A 195 5.64 -7.66 5.66
C GLY A 195 6.70 -6.56 5.59
N TYR A 196 6.49 -5.49 4.81
CA TYR A 196 7.35 -4.31 4.83
C TYR A 196 7.01 -3.36 6.00
N LEU A 197 5.86 -3.52 6.65
CA LEU A 197 5.29 -2.60 7.64
C LEU A 197 5.69 -2.96 9.08
N LYS A 198 6.93 -3.40 9.27
CA LYS A 198 7.46 -3.97 10.54
C LYS A 198 7.79 -2.92 11.60
N TYR A 199 7.99 -1.65 11.22
CA TYR A 199 8.37 -0.59 12.16
C TYR A 199 7.15 -0.15 12.98
N SER A 200 6.87 -0.92 14.02
CA SER A 200 5.76 -0.78 14.95
C SER A 200 6.16 0.10 16.15
N ASN A 201 6.52 1.37 15.88
CA ASN A 201 6.52 2.42 16.90
C ASN A 201 5.34 3.40 16.75
N TYR A 202 4.43 3.13 15.81
CA TYR A 202 3.21 3.91 15.66
C TYR A 202 2.17 3.39 16.65
N ILE A 203 2.27 3.81 17.91
CA ILE A 203 1.16 3.70 18.86
C ILE A 203 -0.03 4.44 18.23
N CYS A 204 -1.07 3.70 17.84
CA CYS A 204 -2.29 4.27 17.33
C CYS A 204 -3.02 4.93 18.50
N MET A 205 -2.85 6.24 18.66
CA MET A 205 -3.73 7.01 19.55
C MET A 205 -5.06 7.16 18.82
N MET A 206 -6.02 6.26 19.09
CA MET A 206 -7.40 6.47 18.68
C MET A 206 -8.10 7.28 19.78
N LYS A 207 -8.81 8.36 19.43
CA LYS A 207 -9.78 8.97 20.32
C LYS A 207 -11.15 8.89 19.66
N GLY A 208 -12.12 8.36 20.40
CA GLY A 208 -13.53 8.55 20.08
C GLY A 208 -13.93 9.99 20.37
N LEU A 209 -14.84 10.51 19.55
CA LEU A 209 -15.67 11.65 19.93
C LEU A 209 -16.95 11.11 20.56
#